data_AF-A0A134A814-F1
#
_entry.id   AF-A0A134A814-F1
#
_cell.length_a   1.000
_cell.length_b   1.000
_cell.length_c   1.000
_cell.angle_alpha   90.00
_cell.angle_beta   90.00
_cell.angle_gamma   90.00
#
_symmetry.space_group_name_H-M   'P 1'
#
loop_
_entity.id
_entity.type
_entity.pdbx_description
1 polymer ?
#
loop_
_entity_poly.entity_id
_entity_poly.type
_entity_poly.pdbx_seq_one_letter_code
_entity_poly.pdbx_strand_id
1 'polypeptide(L)'
;MSSEKKAPEAAATTTEAKCEGLVGTSSPMIDERAARRMREARAWTATNADAWAWSLSRGRACAAEGRKFGMQELSEYIRRHDFTDAHGRRTTIDNSIVPALARLLVAEAPECRPYIEMRTKAYDDLRPDVAGV
;
A
#
# COMPACT_ATOMS: atom_id res chain seq x y z
N MET A 1 17.72 -2.45 -71.28
CA MET A 1 17.48 -2.85 -69.88
C MET A 1 16.92 -1.61 -69.18
N SER A 2 15.59 -1.43 -69.19
CA SER A 2 14.63 -1.84 -68.13
C SER A 2 14.68 -0.82 -66.97
N SER A 3 13.73 0.13 -66.89
CA SER A 3 12.47 0.05 -66.11
C SER A 3 12.77 -0.01 -64.60
N GLU A 4 12.20 0.77 -63.67
CA GLU A 4 10.84 1.29 -63.56
C GLU A 4 10.70 2.20 -62.31
N LYS A 5 9.84 3.23 -62.41
CA LYS A 5 8.75 3.65 -61.48
C LYS A 5 8.97 3.91 -59.96
N LYS A 6 8.57 5.15 -59.60
CA LYS A 6 7.38 5.53 -58.79
C LYS A 6 7.47 5.47 -57.25
N ALA A 7 7.08 6.60 -56.63
CA ALA A 7 6.83 6.83 -55.20
C ALA A 7 5.74 5.92 -54.60
N PRO A 8 5.60 5.86 -53.26
CA PRO A 8 4.54 6.68 -52.63
C PRO A 8 4.80 7.21 -51.19
N GLU A 9 4.15 8.35 -50.95
CA GLU A 9 3.41 8.80 -49.76
C GLU A 9 3.28 7.85 -48.56
N ALA A 10 3.59 8.33 -47.34
CA ALA A 10 3.12 7.75 -46.09
C ALA A 10 2.92 8.81 -44.99
N ALA A 11 1.63 9.10 -44.77
CA ALA A 11 0.98 9.72 -43.63
C ALA A 11 1.79 9.92 -42.34
N ALA A 12 1.89 11.17 -41.90
CA ALA A 12 2.13 11.51 -40.51
C ALA A 12 0.84 11.27 -39.70
N THR A 13 0.67 10.04 -39.21
CA THR A 13 -0.28 9.73 -38.14
C THR A 13 0.51 9.36 -36.89
N THR A 14 0.46 10.20 -35.88
CA THR A 14 0.68 9.83 -34.46
C THR A 14 -0.15 10.82 -33.66
N THR A 15 -1.46 10.58 -33.59
CA THR A 15 -2.11 9.89 -32.47
C THR A 15 -2.00 10.73 -31.20
N GLU A 16 -3.01 11.57 -31.02
CA GLU A 16 -3.39 12.12 -29.72
C GLU A 16 -3.59 10.94 -28.75
N ALA A 17 -2.65 10.78 -27.82
CA ALA A 17 -2.82 9.92 -26.67
C ALA A 17 -3.84 10.58 -25.74
N LYS A 18 -5.12 10.35 -26.05
CA LYS A 18 -6.23 10.49 -25.12
C LYS A 18 -5.84 9.73 -23.85
N CYS A 19 -5.55 10.46 -22.77
CA CYS A 19 -5.44 9.89 -21.44
C CYS A 19 -6.82 9.37 -21.05
N GLU A 20 -7.14 8.16 -21.50
CA GLU A 20 -8.27 7.43 -20.97
C GLU A 20 -7.91 7.08 -19.53
N GLY A 21 -8.59 7.76 -18.61
CA GLY A 21 -8.54 7.47 -17.19
C GLY A 21 -8.75 5.99 -17.00
N LEU A 22 -7.73 5.34 -16.44
CA LEU A 22 -7.85 4.01 -15.86
C LEU A 22 -8.82 4.12 -14.68
N VAL A 23 -10.12 4.03 -14.98
CA VAL A 23 -11.14 3.67 -14.00
C VAL A 23 -10.74 2.27 -13.55
N GLY A 24 -10.11 2.20 -12.38
CA GLY A 24 -9.82 0.95 -11.72
C GLY A 24 -11.14 0.21 -11.53
N THR A 25 -11.37 -0.81 -12.35
CA THR A 25 -12.50 -1.73 -12.21
C THR A 25 -12.21 -2.70 -11.08
N SER A 26 -12.07 -2.17 -9.87
CA SER A 26 -12.21 -3.00 -8.67
C SER A 26 -13.68 -3.39 -8.58
N SER A 27 -13.96 -4.68 -8.40
CA SER A 27 -15.33 -5.15 -8.18
C SER A 27 -15.80 -4.67 -6.80
N PRO A 28 -17.08 -4.27 -6.62
CA PRO A 28 -17.56 -3.70 -5.36
C PRO A 28 -17.31 -4.60 -4.13
N MET A 29 -17.29 -5.93 -4.31
CA MET A 29 -16.92 -6.88 -3.26
C MET A 29 -15.46 -6.78 -2.80
N ILE A 30 -14.53 -6.45 -3.71
CA ILE A 30 -13.11 -6.27 -3.40
C ILE A 30 -12.94 -5.01 -2.55
N ASP A 31 -13.64 -3.94 -2.92
CA ASP A 31 -13.61 -2.66 -2.20
C ASP A 31 -14.22 -2.79 -0.80
N GLU A 32 -15.34 -3.49 -0.66
CA GLU A 32 -15.96 -3.74 0.64
C GLU A 32 -15.03 -4.54 1.57
N ARG A 33 -14.37 -5.57 1.02
CA ARG A 33 -13.40 -6.38 1.78
C ARG A 33 -12.18 -5.56 2.18
N ALA A 34 -11.69 -4.70 1.30
CA ALA A 34 -10.56 -3.83 1.57
C ALA A 34 -10.90 -2.77 2.63
N ALA A 35 -12.08 -2.15 2.53
CA ALA A 35 -12.59 -1.21 3.51
C ALA A 35 -12.78 -1.85 4.90
N ARG A 36 -13.31 -3.09 4.95
CA ARG A 36 -13.45 -3.84 6.20
C ARG A 36 -12.08 -4.07 6.87
N ARG A 37 -11.09 -4.55 6.11
CA ARG A 37 -9.74 -4.77 6.62
C ARG A 37 -9.07 -3.48 7.08
N MET A 38 -9.35 -2.36 6.41
CA MET A 38 -8.86 -1.05 6.84
C MET A 38 -9.45 -0.63 8.20
N ARG A 39 -10.76 -0.88 8.42
CA ARG A 39 -11.39 -0.65 9.72
C ARG A 39 -10.82 -1.55 10.81
N GLU A 40 -10.65 -2.84 10.52
CA GLU A 40 -10.05 -3.81 11.44
C GLU A 40 -8.61 -3.42 11.80
N ALA A 41 -7.81 -3.00 10.82
CA ALA A 41 -6.45 -2.51 11.04
C ALA A 41 -6.42 -1.28 11.96
N ARG A 42 -7.30 -0.29 11.74
CA ARG A 42 -7.40 0.89 12.62
C ARG A 42 -7.82 0.53 14.05
N ALA A 43 -8.79 -0.37 14.20
CA ALA A 43 -9.19 -0.85 15.52
C ALA A 43 -8.03 -1.57 16.22
N TRP A 44 -7.25 -2.34 15.47
CA TRP A 44 -6.07 -3.02 15.97
C TRP A 44 -5.00 -2.03 16.43
N THR A 45 -4.67 -0.98 15.66
CA THR A 45 -3.65 0.00 16.06
C THR A 45 -4.06 0.77 17.32
N ALA A 46 -5.35 1.10 17.46
CA ALA A 46 -5.86 1.74 18.66
C ALA A 46 -5.80 0.82 19.90
N THR A 47 -6.06 -0.47 19.73
CA THR A 47 -6.06 -1.45 20.84
C THR A 47 -4.65 -1.87 21.24
N ASN A 48 -3.69 -1.82 20.30
CA ASN A 48 -2.32 -2.29 20.48
C ASN A 48 -1.32 -1.14 20.26
N ALA A 49 -1.54 -0.03 20.96
CA ALA A 49 -0.81 1.22 20.75
C ALA A 49 0.71 1.07 20.87
N ASP A 50 1.19 0.29 21.85
CA ASP A 50 2.64 0.08 22.06
C ASP A 50 3.26 -0.73 20.91
N ALA A 51 2.58 -1.79 20.46
CA ALA A 51 3.02 -2.60 19.32
C ALA A 51 3.01 -1.77 18.02
N TRP A 52 2.03 -0.88 17.87
CA TRP A 52 1.95 0.04 16.74
C TRP A 52 3.05 1.09 16.78
N ALA A 53 3.28 1.74 17.94
CA ALA A 53 4.34 2.71 18.14
C ALA A 53 5.73 2.10 17.86
N TRP A 54 5.95 0.86 18.30
CA TRP A 54 7.16 0.11 17.96
C TRP A 54 7.29 -0.10 16.45
N SER A 55 6.21 -0.47 15.76
CA SER A 55 6.20 -0.65 14.29
C SER A 55 6.59 0.62 13.56
N LEU A 56 6.02 1.77 13.96
CA LEU A 56 6.35 3.09 13.40
C LEU A 56 7.82 3.44 13.64
N SER A 57 8.29 3.29 14.88
CA SER A 57 9.68 3.55 15.24
C SER A 57 10.64 2.68 14.42
N ARG A 58 10.31 1.40 14.24
CA ARG A 58 11.12 0.47 13.47
C ARG A 58 11.12 0.81 11.98
N GLY A 59 9.96 1.13 11.41
CA GLY A 59 9.84 1.58 10.02
C GLY A 59 10.66 2.84 9.74
N ARG A 60 10.59 3.83 10.63
CA ARG A 60 11.39 5.07 10.55
C ARG A 60 12.89 4.79 10.62
N ALA A 61 13.33 3.91 11.52
CA ALA A 61 14.73 3.51 11.61
C ALA A 61 15.21 2.85 10.30
N CYS A 62 14.42 1.93 9.74
CA CYS A 62 14.73 1.32 8.44
C CYS A 62 14.82 2.36 7.32
N ALA A 63 13.89 3.33 7.28
CA ALA A 63 13.90 4.40 6.30
C ALA A 63 15.14 5.31 6.44
N ALA A 64 15.51 5.67 7.66
CA ALA A 64 16.71 6.46 7.95
C ALA A 64 18.00 5.73 7.53
N GLU A 65 18.04 4.40 7.65
CA GLU A 65 19.14 3.55 7.19
C GLU A 65 19.09 3.25 5.69
N GLY A 66 18.05 3.67 4.97
CA GLY A 66 17.84 3.35 3.55
C GLY A 66 17.54 1.87 3.27
N ARG A 67 17.09 1.12 4.29
CA ARG A 67 16.89 -0.34 4.23
C ARG A 67 15.44 -0.70 3.92
N LYS A 68 15.28 -1.70 3.06
CA LYS A 68 13.96 -2.29 2.78
C LYS A 68 13.43 -3.08 3.98
N PHE A 69 12.12 -3.07 4.17
CA PHE A 69 11.43 -3.86 5.20
C PHE A 69 10.01 -4.23 4.76
N GLY A 70 9.40 -5.23 5.39
CA GLY A 70 8.03 -5.65 5.12
C GLY A 70 7.14 -5.57 6.36
N MET A 71 5.86 -5.23 6.18
CA MET A 71 4.90 -5.23 7.30
C MET A 71 4.70 -6.64 7.90
N GLN A 72 4.87 -7.70 7.10
CA GLN A 72 4.84 -9.07 7.60
C GLN A 72 5.98 -9.31 8.60
N GLU A 73 7.20 -8.85 8.31
CA GLU A 73 8.36 -9.01 9.19
C GLU A 73 8.12 -8.33 10.55
N LEU A 74 7.59 -7.10 10.54
CA LEU A 74 7.20 -6.38 11.76
C LEU A 74 6.11 -7.13 12.53
N SER A 75 5.13 -7.69 11.82
CA SER A 75 4.03 -8.45 12.42
C SER A 75 4.54 -9.74 13.09
N GLU A 76 5.45 -10.48 12.45
CA GLU A 76 6.06 -11.67 13.06
C GLU A 76 6.95 -11.33 14.26
N TYR A 77 7.61 -10.17 14.25
CA TYR A 77 8.32 -9.69 15.42
C TYR A 77 7.36 -9.47 16.59
N ILE A 78 6.26 -8.73 16.36
CA ILE A 78 5.24 -8.49 17.41
C ILE A 78 4.69 -9.79 17.96
N ARG A 79 4.38 -10.76 17.11
CA ARG A 79 3.89 -12.08 17.54
C ARG A 79 4.88 -12.82 18.43
N ARG A 80 6.19 -12.64 18.23
CA ARG A 80 7.24 -13.30 19.02
C ARG A 80 7.59 -12.59 20.33
N HIS A 81 7.29 -11.30 20.45
CA HIS A 81 7.82 -10.44 21.53
C HIS A 81 6.80 -10.03 22.59
N ASP A 82 5.74 -10.83 22.81
CA ASP A 82 4.77 -10.69 23.92
C ASP A 82 4.28 -9.27 24.20
N PHE A 83 4.05 -8.48 23.14
CA PHE A 83 3.38 -7.19 23.28
C PHE A 83 2.01 -7.38 23.94
N THR A 84 1.65 -6.46 24.83
CA THR A 84 0.39 -6.50 25.56
C THR A 84 -0.57 -5.47 24.98
N ASP A 85 -1.83 -5.87 24.79
CA ASP A 85 -2.91 -5.00 24.33
C ASP A 85 -3.42 -4.09 25.47
N ALA A 86 -4.30 -3.14 25.15
CA ALA A 86 -4.92 -2.25 26.14
C ALA A 86 -5.72 -2.97 27.25
N HIS A 87 -5.98 -4.26 27.11
CA HIS A 87 -6.71 -5.09 28.08
C HIS A 87 -5.81 -6.03 28.87
N GLY A 88 -4.48 -5.91 28.75
CA GLY A 88 -3.54 -6.79 29.44
C GLY A 88 -3.37 -8.16 28.78
N ARG A 89 -3.87 -8.36 27.55
CA ARG A 89 -3.78 -9.63 26.82
C ARG A 89 -2.64 -9.58 25.81
N ARG A 90 -2.13 -10.75 25.43
CA ARG A 90 -1.13 -10.84 24.36
C ARG A 90 -1.70 -10.30 23.04
N THR A 91 -0.95 -9.41 22.41
CA THR A 91 -1.24 -8.85 21.09
C THR A 91 -1.22 -9.97 20.05
N THR A 92 -2.28 -10.05 19.24
CA THR A 92 -2.37 -10.96 18.10
C THR A 92 -2.65 -10.18 16.83
N ILE A 93 -2.04 -10.56 15.72
CA ILE A 93 -2.20 -9.92 14.41
C ILE A 93 -2.71 -10.95 13.42
N ASP A 94 -3.83 -10.67 12.78
CA ASP A 94 -4.35 -11.48 11.67
C ASP A 94 -3.60 -11.13 10.36
N ASN A 95 -3.18 -12.14 9.60
CA ASN A 95 -2.46 -11.93 8.33
C ASN A 95 -3.29 -11.16 7.28
N SER A 96 -4.62 -11.21 7.37
CA SER A 96 -5.53 -10.53 6.45
C SER A 96 -5.52 -9.01 6.60
N ILE A 97 -5.14 -8.47 7.77
CA ILE A 97 -5.05 -7.02 8.03
C ILE A 97 -3.65 -6.45 7.78
N VAL A 98 -2.61 -7.29 7.63
CA VAL A 98 -1.22 -6.86 7.39
C VAL A 98 -1.08 -5.90 6.20
N PRO A 99 -1.72 -6.11 5.04
CA PRO A 99 -1.66 -5.16 3.92
C PRO A 99 -2.29 -3.80 4.23
N ALA A 100 -3.29 -3.76 5.12
CA ALA A 100 -3.92 -2.53 5.57
C ALA A 100 -3.02 -1.80 6.60
N LEU A 101 -2.39 -2.54 7.52
CA LEU A 101 -1.40 -2.00 8.44
C LEU A 101 -0.22 -1.35 7.71
N ALA A 102 0.27 -1.97 6.62
CA ALA A 102 1.32 -1.38 5.80
C ALA A 102 0.94 0.01 5.25
N ARG A 103 -0.34 0.21 4.91
CA ARG A 103 -0.85 1.49 4.39
C ARG A 103 -1.05 2.52 5.48
N LEU A 104 -1.51 2.11 6.65
CA LEU A 104 -1.56 2.99 7.83
C LEU A 104 -0.14 3.45 8.20
N LEU A 105 0.86 2.56 8.17
CA LEU A 105 2.26 2.91 8.45
C LEU A 105 2.76 3.99 7.49
N VAL A 106 2.52 3.83 6.19
CA VAL A 106 2.89 4.83 5.18
C VAL A 106 2.11 6.14 5.34
N ALA A 107 0.85 6.09 5.75
CA ALA A 107 0.06 7.29 6.00
C ALA A 107 0.60 8.09 7.20
N GLU A 108 1.07 7.41 8.25
CA GLU A 108 1.62 8.02 9.47
C GLU A 108 3.12 8.36 9.39
N ALA A 109 3.86 7.65 8.54
CA ALA A 109 5.28 7.85 8.28
C ALA A 109 5.56 7.79 6.76
N PRO A 110 5.22 8.86 6.01
CA PRO A 110 5.38 8.91 4.55
C PRO A 110 6.82 8.63 4.08
N GLU A 111 7.81 8.96 4.89
CA GLU A 111 9.24 8.67 4.68
C GLU A 111 9.53 7.16 4.51
N CYS A 112 8.65 6.28 5.00
CA CYS A 112 8.78 4.84 4.84
C CYS A 112 8.36 4.33 3.45
N ARG A 113 7.58 5.12 2.68
CA ARG A 113 7.00 4.70 1.39
C ARG A 113 8.00 4.07 0.42
N PRO A 114 9.20 4.62 0.18
CA PRO A 114 10.16 4.02 -0.75
C PRO A 114 10.84 2.76 -0.18
N TYR A 115 10.71 2.47 1.11
CA TYR A 115 11.44 1.40 1.78
C TYR A 115 10.56 0.20 2.16
N ILE A 116 9.26 0.41 2.33
CA ILE A 116 8.34 -0.67 2.68
C ILE A 116 7.89 -1.49 1.46
N GLU A 117 7.97 -2.81 1.56
CA GLU A 117 7.32 -3.71 0.60
C GLU A 117 5.80 -3.72 0.84
N MET A 118 5.05 -3.26 -0.17
CA MET A 118 3.59 -3.40 -0.20
C MET A 118 3.23 -4.41 -1.27
N ARG A 119 2.71 -5.55 -0.84
CA ARG A 119 2.07 -6.51 -1.76
C ARG A 119 0.58 -6.22 -1.83
N THR A 120 0.03 -6.43 -3.04
CA THR A 120 -1.39 -6.28 -3.44
C THR A 120 -1.83 -4.86 -3.83
N LYS A 121 -2.15 -4.67 -5.13
CA LYS A 121 -2.72 -3.45 -5.74
C LYS A 121 -4.12 -3.05 -5.23
N ALA A 122 -4.90 -3.99 -4.70
CA ALA A 122 -6.32 -3.84 -4.34
C ALA A 122 -6.65 -2.82 -3.22
N TYR A 123 -5.67 -2.04 -2.78
CA TYR A 123 -5.83 -1.04 -1.73
C TYR A 123 -5.04 0.24 -2.08
N ASP A 124 -4.44 0.33 -3.26
CA ASP A 124 -3.75 1.56 -3.69
C ASP A 124 -4.77 2.69 -3.96
N ASP A 125 -6.03 2.33 -4.23
CA ASP A 125 -7.15 3.25 -4.45
C ASP A 125 -7.87 3.67 -3.15
N LEU A 126 -7.56 3.02 -2.02
CA LEU A 126 -8.07 3.39 -0.69
C LEU A 126 -7.15 4.45 -0.06
N ARG A 127 -7.15 5.66 -0.62
CA ARG A 127 -6.61 6.83 0.09
C ARG A 127 -7.56 7.19 1.25
N PRO A 128 -7.05 7.51 2.45
CA PRO A 128 -7.88 8.18 3.45
C PRO A 128 -8.26 9.54 2.87
N ASP A 129 -9.57 9.80 2.81
CA ASP A 129 -10.11 11.14 2.62
C ASP A 129 -9.60 11.98 3.80
N VAL A 130 -8.52 12.73 3.56
CA VAL A 130 -8.12 13.83 4.42
C VAL A 130 -9.13 14.92 4.15
N ALA A 131 -10.20 14.92 4.94
CA ALA A 131 -11.12 16.03 5.04
C ALA A 131 -10.31 17.28 5.45
N GLY A 132 -9.88 18.04 4.44
CA GLY A 132 -9.51 19.42 4.60
C GLY A 132 -10.79 20.24 4.62
N VAL A 133 -11.10 20.85 5.76
CA VAL A 133 -11.22 22.29 6.04
C VAL A 133 -11.42 22.45 7.55
#